data_AF-M6RUU8-F1
#
_entry.id   AF-M6RUU8-F1
#
_cell.length_a   1.000
_cell.length_b   1.000
_cell.length_c   1.000
_cell.angle_alpha   90.00
_cell.angle_beta   90.00
_cell.angle_gamma   90.00
#
_symmetry.space_group_name_H-M   'P 1'
#
loop_
_entity.id
_entity.type
_entity.pdbx_description
1 polymer ?
#
loop_
_entity_poly.entity_id
_entity_poly.type
_entity_poly.pdbx_seq_one_letter_code
_entity_poly.pdbx_strand_id
1 'polypeptide(L)'
;MTINKKDSEFFSGQILIFNKPQTGFFLPIGLIFKTVQAFFFMIRLETRFASSFIQSSKLEPFLEKSESARLTLHSSQGQGKEYLGWLYLPKELKNSEIERMTQVAERLRNSSEVIVVIGIGGSYLGSRAVLEATLPFFKKPSIGNPEIIFAGHHLESRYFSELIEYLEDKNFSINVISKSGTTTEPAIAFRLLWELLRKNMVLLHLPE
;
A
#
# COMPACT_ATOMS: atom_id res chain seq x y z
N MET A 1 -20.61 -21.44 3.97
CA MET A 1 -19.66 -22.52 3.65
C MET A 1 -18.36 -22.22 4.39
N THR A 2 -18.02 -23.05 5.37
CA THR A 2 -17.09 -22.75 6.46
C THR A 2 -15.65 -22.66 5.95
N ILE A 3 -15.00 -21.50 6.12
CA ILE A 3 -13.57 -21.33 5.91
C ILE A 3 -12.86 -22.16 6.99
N ASN A 4 -12.03 -23.12 6.57
CA ASN A 4 -11.42 -24.07 7.48
C ASN A 4 -10.30 -23.37 8.28
N LYS A 5 -10.07 -23.80 9.52
CA LYS A 5 -9.15 -23.15 10.48
C LYS A 5 -7.68 -23.08 10.00
N LYS A 6 -7.31 -23.88 8.99
CA LYS A 6 -6.00 -23.85 8.30
C LYS A 6 -5.86 -22.70 7.29
N ASP A 7 -6.96 -22.20 6.72
CA ASP A 7 -6.93 -21.10 5.74
C ASP A 7 -6.90 -19.73 6.44
N SER A 8 -7.36 -19.64 7.69
CA SER A 8 -7.39 -18.38 8.45
C SER A 8 -6.03 -17.93 8.98
N GLU A 9 -5.05 -18.83 9.12
CA GLU A 9 -3.69 -18.48 9.55
C GLU A 9 -2.84 -17.85 8.42
N PHE A 10 -3.31 -17.90 7.17
CA PHE A 10 -2.60 -17.35 6.00
C PHE A 10 -2.74 -15.83 5.82
N PHE A 11 -3.68 -15.18 6.51
CA PHE A 11 -4.10 -13.82 6.16
C PHE A 11 -3.70 -12.71 7.15
N SER A 12 -2.83 -13.00 8.12
CA SER A 12 -2.26 -11.95 8.98
C SER A 12 -1.03 -11.33 8.30
N GLY A 13 -1.23 -10.31 7.47
CA GLY A 13 -0.16 -9.39 7.05
C GLY A 13 0.94 -9.96 6.15
N GLN A 14 0.67 -11.04 5.41
CA GLN A 14 1.64 -11.61 4.47
C GLN A 14 1.46 -11.05 3.06
N ILE A 15 2.54 -10.51 2.47
CA ILE A 15 2.62 -10.25 1.03
C ILE A 15 2.84 -11.63 0.36
N LEU A 16 1.79 -12.20 -0.22
CA LEU A 16 1.89 -13.41 -1.02
C LEU A 16 2.30 -13.04 -2.45
N ILE A 17 3.54 -13.38 -2.83
CA ILE A 17 4.10 -13.11 -4.17
C ILE A 17 4.15 -14.42 -4.95
N PHE A 18 3.51 -14.47 -6.11
CA PHE A 18 3.54 -15.64 -7.00
C PHE A 18 4.17 -15.23 -8.33
N ASN A 19 5.37 -15.75 -8.64
CA ASN A 19 6.14 -15.40 -9.83
C ASN A 19 6.49 -16.66 -10.66
N LYS A 20 6.62 -16.48 -11.98
CA LYS A 20 7.31 -17.40 -12.90
C LYS A 20 8.83 -17.26 -12.73
N PRO A 21 9.63 -18.34 -12.76
CA PRO A 21 11.07 -18.24 -12.52
C PRO A 21 11.79 -17.76 -13.79
N GLN A 22 12.65 -16.74 -13.69
CA GLN A 22 13.82 -16.54 -14.57
C GLN A 22 14.96 -15.78 -13.87
N THR A 23 16.16 -16.06 -14.38
CA THR A 23 17.51 -15.85 -13.84
C THR A 23 18.05 -14.42 -14.00
N GLY A 24 19.04 -14.08 -13.15
CA GLY A 24 19.41 -12.70 -12.85
C GLY A 24 20.53 -12.07 -13.68
N PHE A 25 20.75 -10.77 -13.46
CA PHE A 25 22.03 -10.08 -13.62
C PHE A 25 22.03 -8.77 -12.83
N PHE A 26 23.16 -8.43 -12.19
CA PHE A 26 23.35 -7.36 -11.21
C PHE A 26 24.45 -6.41 -11.74
N LEU A 27 24.28 -5.08 -11.68
CA LEU A 27 25.39 -4.11 -11.79
C LEU A 27 25.11 -2.84 -10.94
N PRO A 28 26.15 -2.16 -10.41
CA PRO A 28 26.07 -1.38 -9.18
C PRO A 28 25.87 0.14 -9.35
N ILE A 29 25.43 0.74 -8.23
CA ILE A 29 25.16 2.16 -7.95
C ILE A 29 26.47 2.96 -7.81
N GLY A 30 26.54 4.17 -8.39
CA GLY A 30 27.56 5.14 -8.00
C GLY A 30 27.72 6.35 -8.93
N LEU A 31 27.24 7.50 -8.44
CA LEU A 31 27.60 8.91 -8.76
C LEU A 31 26.35 9.73 -9.10
N ILE A 32 25.88 10.50 -8.13
CA ILE A 32 25.46 11.93 -8.20
C ILE A 32 25.01 12.27 -6.77
N PHE A 33 25.97 12.57 -5.89
CA PHE A 33 25.69 13.20 -4.59
C PHE A 33 26.77 14.24 -4.32
N LYS A 34 26.74 15.32 -5.09
CA LYS A 34 27.29 16.61 -4.65
C LYS A 34 26.26 17.68 -5.02
N THR A 35 25.86 18.42 -3.98
CA THR A 35 25.04 19.64 -4.05
C THR A 35 23.53 19.42 -4.15
N VAL A 36 22.93 18.79 -3.14
CA VAL A 36 21.53 19.06 -2.79
C VAL A 36 21.55 19.76 -1.44
N GLN A 37 21.41 21.09 -1.51
CA GLN A 37 21.01 21.91 -0.39
C GLN A 37 19.73 21.29 0.18
N ALA A 38 19.80 20.73 1.38
CA ALA A 38 18.67 20.09 2.03
C ALA A 38 17.55 21.13 2.20
N PHE A 39 16.61 21.15 1.26
CA PHE A 39 15.34 21.82 1.43
C PHE A 39 14.61 21.10 2.55
N PHE A 40 14.70 21.65 3.77
CA PHE A 40 13.79 21.30 4.84
C PHE A 40 12.38 21.73 4.40
N PHE A 41 11.62 20.79 3.84
CA PHE A 41 10.18 20.95 3.64
C PHE A 41 9.51 20.97 5.02
N MET A 42 9.36 22.17 5.58
CA MET A 42 8.60 22.38 6.80
C MET A 42 7.15 22.64 6.42
N ILE A 43 6.24 21.78 6.89
CA ILE A 43 4.80 22.04 6.80
C ILE A 43 4.51 23.28 7.65
N ARG A 44 3.92 24.31 7.05
CA ARG A 44 3.53 25.56 7.72
C ARG A 44 2.01 25.64 7.80
N LEU A 45 1.49 25.91 8.99
CA LEU A 45 0.08 26.22 9.20
C LEU A 45 -0.11 27.73 9.00
N GLU A 46 -0.91 28.12 8.01
CA GLU A 46 -1.27 29.51 7.75
C GLU A 46 -2.72 29.78 8.11
N THR A 47 -2.95 30.62 9.13
CA THR A 47 -4.28 30.91 9.67
C THR A 47 -4.84 32.26 9.26
N ARG A 48 -4.11 33.05 8.46
CA ARG A 48 -4.41 34.45 8.16
C ARG A 48 -5.86 34.73 7.71
N PHE A 49 -6.48 33.81 6.98
CA PHE A 49 -7.86 33.95 6.48
C PHE A 49 -8.93 33.46 7.47
N ALA A 50 -8.54 32.73 8.50
CA ALA A 50 -9.41 32.25 9.57
C ALA A 50 -9.36 33.17 10.81
N SER A 51 -8.23 33.85 11.05
CA SER A 51 -7.99 34.65 12.25
C SER A 51 -8.99 35.79 12.45
N SER A 52 -9.57 36.36 11.39
CA SER A 52 -10.60 37.40 11.52
C SER A 52 -11.92 36.87 12.10
N PHE A 53 -12.15 35.57 12.04
CA PHE A 53 -13.37 34.92 12.54
C PHE A 53 -13.19 34.34 13.95
N ILE A 54 -11.96 34.30 14.46
CA ILE A 54 -11.61 33.68 15.74
C ILE A 54 -10.96 34.72 16.64
N GLN A 55 -11.64 35.07 17.74
CA GLN A 55 -11.04 35.90 18.79
C GLN A 55 -10.00 35.07 19.55
N SER A 56 -8.80 35.63 19.73
CA SER A 56 -7.69 34.91 20.40
C SER A 56 -8.12 34.36 21.75
N SER A 57 -8.83 35.15 22.59
CA SER A 57 -9.32 34.74 23.92
C SER A 57 -10.23 33.51 23.93
N LYS A 58 -10.84 33.16 22.79
CA LYS A 58 -11.65 31.94 22.66
C LYS A 58 -10.80 30.70 22.36
N LEU A 59 -9.53 30.87 21.99
CA LEU A 59 -8.61 29.82 21.61
C LEU A 59 -7.89 29.21 22.82
N GLU A 60 -7.55 30.00 23.86
CA GLU A 60 -6.83 29.51 25.05
C GLU A 60 -7.45 28.24 25.66
N PRO A 61 -8.78 28.14 25.89
CA PRO A 61 -9.38 26.91 26.43
C PRO A 61 -9.21 25.69 25.51
N PHE A 62 -9.11 25.89 24.19
CA PHE A 62 -8.85 24.79 23.25
C PHE A 62 -7.37 24.40 23.24
N LEU A 63 -6.45 25.33 23.47
CA LEU A 63 -5.02 25.02 23.61
C LEU A 63 -4.77 24.16 24.86
N GLU A 64 -5.38 24.51 26.00
CA GLU A 64 -5.32 23.71 27.23
C GLU A 64 -5.87 22.30 27.01
N LYS A 65 -7.04 22.19 26.35
CA LYS A 65 -7.62 20.88 25.99
C LYS A 65 -6.74 20.10 25.02
N SER A 66 -6.12 20.76 24.04
CA SER A 66 -5.21 20.13 23.09
C SER A 66 -3.97 19.59 23.78
N GLU A 67 -3.41 20.34 24.73
CA GLU A 67 -2.25 19.89 25.51
C GLU A 67 -2.60 18.71 26.41
N SER A 68 -3.77 18.76 27.08
CA SER A 68 -4.29 17.61 27.84
C SER A 68 -4.45 16.37 26.95
N ALA A 69 -5.04 16.51 25.76
CA ALA A 69 -5.19 15.43 24.79
C ALA A 69 -3.84 14.88 24.32
N ARG A 70 -2.85 15.75 24.08
CA ARG A 70 -1.48 15.37 23.74
C ARG A 70 -0.84 14.54 24.85
N LEU A 71 -0.97 14.96 26.11
CA LEU A 71 -0.46 14.21 27.27
C LEU A 71 -1.16 12.86 27.43
N THR A 72 -2.48 12.79 27.24
CA THR A 72 -3.22 11.52 27.23
C THR A 72 -2.74 10.57 26.14
N LEU A 73 -2.48 11.10 24.93
CA LEU A 73 -1.99 10.31 23.79
C LEU A 73 -0.60 9.74 24.09
N HIS A 74 0.34 10.55 24.58
CA HIS A 74 1.71 10.09 24.87
C HIS A 74 1.82 9.20 26.11
N SER A 75 0.93 9.38 27.10
CA SER A 75 0.88 8.52 28.28
C SER A 75 0.19 7.17 28.03
N SER A 76 -0.46 6.99 26.87
CA SER A 76 -1.21 5.78 26.51
C SER A 76 -2.30 5.41 27.54
N GLN A 77 -2.92 6.41 28.19
CA GLN A 77 -3.96 6.21 29.20
C GLN A 77 -5.39 6.41 28.68
N GLY A 78 -5.53 6.91 27.45
CA GLY A 78 -6.83 7.14 26.81
C GLY A 78 -7.53 5.88 26.33
N GLN A 79 -8.80 6.04 25.93
CA GLN A 79 -9.55 5.01 25.20
C GLN A 79 -8.90 4.72 23.83
N GLY A 80 -8.80 3.44 23.46
CA GLY A 80 -8.16 3.02 22.20
C GLY A 80 -6.63 3.01 22.24
N LYS A 81 -6.02 3.06 23.44
CA LYS A 81 -4.57 3.01 23.66
C LYS A 81 -3.86 1.83 22.98
N GLU A 82 -4.57 0.74 22.73
CA GLU A 82 -4.09 -0.45 22.03
C GLU A 82 -3.80 -0.21 20.53
N TYR A 83 -4.26 0.91 19.97
CA TYR A 83 -4.09 1.27 18.55
C TYR A 83 -3.12 2.44 18.31
N LEU A 84 -2.20 2.70 19.24
CA LEU A 84 -1.25 3.83 19.15
C LEU A 84 0.07 3.53 18.43
N GLY A 85 0.20 2.37 17.78
CA GLY A 85 1.45 1.99 17.09
C GLY A 85 1.91 2.97 16.01
N TRP A 86 0.98 3.72 15.39
CA TRP A 86 1.30 4.74 14.40
C TRP A 86 2.07 5.95 14.97
N LEU A 87 1.98 6.20 16.27
CA LEU A 87 2.61 7.36 16.92
C LEU A 87 4.14 7.28 16.87
N TYR A 88 4.67 6.06 17.00
CA TYR A 88 6.11 5.80 17.04
C TYR A 88 6.63 5.10 15.79
N LEU A 89 5.75 4.64 14.90
CA LEU A 89 6.10 3.91 13.68
C LEU A 89 7.22 4.58 12.86
N PRO A 90 7.22 5.89 12.57
CA PRO A 90 8.31 6.51 11.80
C PRO A 90 9.68 6.45 12.50
N LYS A 91 9.70 6.38 13.84
CA LYS A 91 10.91 6.30 14.65
C LYS A 91 11.38 4.87 14.87
N GLU A 92 10.45 3.93 14.96
CA GLU A 92 10.70 2.52 15.32
C GLU A 92 10.90 1.61 14.09
N LEU A 93 10.55 2.09 12.89
CA LEU A 93 10.71 1.34 11.65
C LEU A 93 12.19 0.96 11.45
N LYS A 94 12.47 -0.34 11.33
CA LYS A 94 13.85 -0.82 11.22
C LYS A 94 14.33 -0.74 9.78
N ASN A 95 15.61 -0.39 9.59
CA ASN A 95 16.23 -0.38 8.26
C ASN A 95 16.12 -1.74 7.53
N SER A 96 16.19 -2.85 8.27
CA SER A 96 16.03 -4.20 7.69
C SER A 96 14.62 -4.45 7.15
N GLU A 97 13.58 -3.85 7.73
CA GLU A 97 12.22 -3.95 7.21
C GLU A 97 12.06 -3.14 5.92
N ILE A 98 12.61 -1.92 5.89
CA ILE A 98 12.65 -1.07 4.69
C ILE A 98 13.41 -1.80 3.56
N GLU A 99 14.55 -2.40 3.89
CA GLU A 99 15.35 -3.16 2.92
C GLU A 99 14.57 -4.36 2.37
N ARG A 100 13.90 -5.13 3.22
CA ARG A 100 13.04 -6.24 2.79
C ARG A 100 11.91 -5.77 1.88
N MET A 101 11.25 -4.66 2.21
CA MET A 101 10.19 -4.07 1.37
C MET A 101 10.74 -3.60 0.02
N THR A 102 11.92 -3.00 0.02
CA THR A 102 12.61 -2.52 -1.19
C THR A 102 12.97 -3.69 -2.11
N GLN A 103 13.53 -4.77 -1.57
CA GLN A 103 13.86 -5.98 -2.34
C GLN A 103 12.61 -6.63 -2.94
N VAL A 104 11.51 -6.70 -2.19
CA VAL A 104 10.22 -7.19 -2.71
C VAL A 104 9.73 -6.31 -3.85
N ALA A 105 9.77 -4.98 -3.68
CA ALA A 105 9.34 -4.04 -4.71
C ALA A 105 10.20 -4.15 -5.99
N GLU A 106 11.52 -4.35 -5.86
CA GLU A 106 12.40 -4.61 -7.01
C GLU A 106 12.04 -5.89 -7.75
N ARG A 107 11.79 -6.99 -7.03
CA ARG A 107 11.35 -8.24 -7.65
C ARG A 107 10.04 -8.07 -8.41
N LEU A 108 9.06 -7.38 -7.83
CA LEU A 108 7.79 -7.11 -8.48
C LEU A 108 7.97 -6.25 -9.74
N ARG A 109 8.77 -5.17 -9.65
CA ARG A 109 9.08 -4.30 -10.81
C ARG A 109 9.72 -5.05 -11.96
N ASN A 110 10.62 -5.99 -11.67
CA ASN A 110 11.38 -6.71 -12.70
C ASN A 110 10.63 -7.91 -13.30
N SER A 111 9.48 -8.29 -12.73
CA SER A 111 8.73 -9.48 -13.16
C SER A 111 7.29 -9.19 -13.57
N SER A 112 6.85 -7.94 -13.46
CA SER A 112 5.45 -7.56 -13.69
C SER A 112 5.35 -6.37 -14.64
N GLU A 113 4.41 -6.46 -15.56
CA GLU A 113 3.87 -5.35 -16.33
C GLU A 113 2.75 -4.65 -15.54
N VAL A 114 2.02 -5.40 -14.70
CA VAL A 114 0.93 -4.89 -13.84
C VAL A 114 1.07 -5.44 -12.42
N ILE A 115 0.87 -4.61 -11.42
CA ILE A 115 0.73 -5.01 -10.02
C ILE A 115 -0.69 -4.68 -9.56
N VAL A 116 -1.45 -5.70 -9.22
CA VAL A 116 -2.81 -5.54 -8.69
C VAL A 116 -2.76 -5.52 -7.17
N VAL A 117 -3.05 -4.36 -6.58
CA VAL A 117 -3.18 -4.19 -5.13
C VAL A 117 -4.62 -4.47 -4.74
N ILE A 118 -4.83 -5.48 -3.89
CA ILE A 118 -6.15 -5.87 -3.42
C ILE A 118 -6.35 -5.38 -1.99
N GLY A 119 -7.33 -4.50 -1.77
CA GLY A 119 -7.63 -3.96 -0.45
C GLY A 119 -8.77 -2.95 -0.49
N ILE A 120 -9.33 -2.63 0.68
CA ILE A 120 -10.38 -1.61 0.85
C ILE A 120 -10.10 -0.76 2.09
N GLY A 121 -10.68 0.45 2.15
CA GLY A 121 -10.51 1.36 3.27
C GLY A 121 -9.05 1.78 3.46
N GLY A 122 -8.52 1.62 4.68
CA GLY A 122 -7.13 1.96 5.00
C GLY A 122 -6.09 1.17 4.21
N SER A 123 -6.43 -0.06 3.77
CA SER A 123 -5.56 -0.91 2.94
C SER A 123 -5.49 -0.49 1.46
N TYR A 124 -6.18 0.59 1.10
CA TYR A 124 -6.32 1.09 -0.27
C TYR A 124 -6.04 2.60 -0.36
N LEU A 125 -6.68 3.41 0.49
CA LEU A 125 -6.64 4.87 0.36
C LEU A 125 -5.24 5.46 0.57
N GLY A 126 -4.47 4.95 1.53
CA GLY A 126 -3.14 5.48 1.84
C GLY A 126 -2.16 5.29 0.69
N SER A 127 -2.10 4.08 0.12
CA SER A 127 -1.23 3.79 -1.02
C SER A 127 -1.69 4.53 -2.28
N ARG A 128 -3.00 4.55 -2.56
CA ARG A 128 -3.55 5.29 -3.71
C ARG A 128 -3.24 6.79 -3.64
N ALA A 129 -3.46 7.42 -2.48
CA ALA A 129 -3.20 8.86 -2.29
C ALA A 129 -1.72 9.22 -2.53
N VAL A 130 -0.79 8.42 -2.01
CA VAL A 130 0.65 8.66 -2.22
C VAL A 130 1.02 8.47 -3.70
N LEU A 131 0.53 7.40 -4.34
CA LEU A 131 0.83 7.14 -5.74
C LEU A 131 0.28 8.25 -6.65
N GLU A 132 -0.98 8.66 -6.48
CA GLU A 132 -1.57 9.74 -7.29
C GLU A 132 -0.89 11.10 -7.04
N ALA A 133 -0.44 11.37 -5.80
CA ALA A 133 0.26 12.62 -5.49
C ALA A 133 1.70 12.68 -5.99
N THR A 134 2.37 11.54 -6.21
CA THR A 134 3.82 11.48 -6.48
C THR A 134 4.17 11.00 -7.88
N LEU A 135 3.26 10.32 -8.57
CA LEU A 135 3.51 9.75 -9.88
C LEU A 135 2.96 10.62 -11.01
N PRO A 136 3.60 10.60 -12.19
CA PRO A 136 3.03 11.19 -13.41
C PRO A 136 1.60 10.70 -13.70
N PHE A 137 0.73 11.61 -14.13
CA PHE A 137 -0.68 11.33 -14.47
C PHE A 137 -0.84 10.31 -15.62
N PHE A 138 0.09 10.30 -16.58
CA PHE A 138 0.05 9.43 -17.74
C PHE A 138 1.36 8.66 -17.83
N LYS A 139 1.28 7.33 -17.96
CA LYS A 139 2.44 6.44 -18.09
C LYS A 139 2.15 5.34 -19.09
N LYS A 140 3.20 4.82 -19.70
CA LYS A 140 3.15 3.57 -20.46
C LYS A 140 3.67 2.44 -19.56
N PRO A 141 2.84 1.42 -19.25
CA PRO A 141 3.28 0.27 -18.48
C PRO A 141 4.39 -0.49 -19.22
N SER A 142 5.41 -0.93 -18.48
CA SER A 142 6.45 -1.83 -18.99
C SER A 142 7.11 -2.57 -17.83
N ILE A 143 7.84 -3.66 -18.13
CA ILE A 143 8.73 -4.25 -17.14
C ILE A 143 9.73 -3.18 -16.65
N GLY A 144 9.96 -3.13 -15.33
CA GLY A 144 10.72 -2.07 -14.64
C GLY A 144 9.88 -0.85 -14.25
N ASN A 145 8.72 -0.64 -14.87
CA ASN A 145 7.76 0.43 -14.58
C ASN A 145 6.31 -0.10 -14.65
N PRO A 146 5.93 -1.02 -13.75
CA PRO A 146 4.63 -1.66 -13.78
C PRO A 146 3.51 -0.66 -13.56
N GLU A 147 2.36 -0.92 -14.19
CA GLU A 147 1.11 -0.27 -13.83
C GLU A 147 0.63 -0.76 -12.46
N ILE A 148 0.11 0.14 -11.63
CA ILE A 148 -0.50 -0.24 -10.35
C ILE A 148 -2.00 -0.08 -10.48
N ILE A 149 -2.73 -1.20 -10.37
CA ILE A 149 -4.20 -1.24 -10.39
C ILE A 149 -4.71 -1.66 -9.02
N PHE A 150 -5.85 -1.12 -8.60
CA PHE A 150 -6.48 -1.46 -7.34
C PHE A 150 -7.73 -2.30 -7.54
N ALA A 151 -7.86 -3.42 -6.84
CA ALA A 151 -9.04 -4.27 -6.87
C ALA A 151 -9.54 -4.57 -5.45
N GLY A 152 -10.76 -5.11 -5.33
CA GLY A 152 -11.34 -5.46 -4.02
C GLY A 152 -11.68 -4.27 -3.12
N HIS A 153 -11.75 -3.05 -3.68
CA HIS A 153 -12.22 -1.85 -2.99
C HIS A 153 -13.71 -1.55 -3.26
N HIS A 154 -14.37 -2.40 -4.06
CA HIS A 154 -15.81 -2.47 -4.33
C HIS A 154 -16.17 -3.85 -4.92
N LEU A 155 -17.46 -4.10 -5.19
CA LEU A 155 -17.99 -5.38 -5.72
C LEU A 155 -18.61 -5.29 -7.12
N GLU A 156 -18.36 -4.20 -7.86
CA GLU A 156 -18.87 -4.06 -9.22
C GLU A 156 -18.36 -5.18 -10.15
N SER A 157 -19.26 -6.03 -10.63
CA SER A 157 -18.93 -7.20 -11.46
C SER A 157 -18.34 -6.82 -12.81
N ARG A 158 -18.82 -5.73 -13.42
CA ARG A 158 -18.32 -5.22 -14.70
C ARG A 158 -16.84 -4.87 -14.61
N TYR A 159 -16.45 -4.15 -13.56
CA TYR A 159 -15.04 -3.83 -13.30
C TYR A 159 -14.18 -5.10 -13.23
N PHE A 160 -14.62 -6.13 -12.52
CA PHE A 160 -13.85 -7.38 -12.45
C PHE A 160 -13.78 -8.12 -13.78
N SER A 161 -14.84 -8.11 -14.58
CA SER A 161 -14.83 -8.69 -15.92
C SER A 161 -13.81 -8.00 -16.82
N GLU A 162 -13.84 -6.66 -16.86
CA GLU A 162 -12.93 -5.84 -17.66
C GLU A 162 -11.48 -5.95 -17.13
N LEU A 163 -11.29 -6.04 -15.81
CA LEU A 163 -9.97 -6.25 -15.21
C LEU A 163 -9.38 -7.61 -15.57
N ILE A 164 -10.19 -8.68 -15.55
CA ILE A 164 -9.73 -10.02 -15.92
C ILE A 164 -9.28 -10.03 -17.39
N GLU A 165 -10.13 -9.53 -18.30
CA GLU A 165 -9.81 -9.40 -19.72
C GLU A 165 -8.54 -8.57 -19.93
N TYR A 166 -8.40 -7.47 -19.21
CA TYR A 166 -7.19 -6.64 -19.27
C TYR A 166 -5.91 -7.38 -18.85
N LEU A 167 -6.00 -8.29 -17.89
CA LEU A 167 -4.86 -9.00 -17.31
C LEU A 167 -4.48 -10.30 -18.03
N GLU A 168 -5.37 -10.86 -18.87
CA GLU A 168 -5.19 -12.19 -19.51
C GLU A 168 -3.83 -12.34 -20.20
N ASP A 169 -3.42 -11.35 -20.98
CA ASP A 169 -2.16 -11.38 -21.76
C ASP A 169 -1.00 -10.65 -21.10
N LYS A 170 -1.08 -10.34 -19.80
CA LYS A 170 -0.04 -9.56 -19.09
C LYS A 170 0.65 -10.39 -18.02
N ASN A 171 1.94 -10.15 -17.83
CA ASN A 171 2.64 -10.61 -16.65
C ASN A 171 2.24 -9.72 -15.46
N PHE A 172 1.43 -10.25 -14.54
CA PHE A 172 0.97 -9.48 -13.39
C PHE A 172 1.28 -10.17 -12.06
N SER A 173 1.44 -9.34 -11.03
CA SER A 173 1.54 -9.77 -9.63
C SER A 173 0.36 -9.29 -8.82
N ILE A 174 0.05 -10.00 -7.73
CA ILE A 174 -1.01 -9.63 -6.79
C ILE A 174 -0.37 -9.24 -5.45
N ASN A 175 -0.79 -8.11 -4.88
CA ASN A 175 -0.45 -7.70 -3.52
C ASN A 175 -1.73 -7.56 -2.68
N VAL A 176 -2.02 -8.54 -1.83
CA VAL A 176 -3.23 -8.54 -0.98
C VAL A 176 -2.93 -7.89 0.36
N ILE A 177 -3.72 -6.88 0.73
CA ILE A 177 -3.58 -6.15 1.98
C ILE A 177 -4.92 -6.24 2.73
N SER A 178 -4.97 -7.10 3.75
CA SER A 178 -6.10 -7.23 4.65
C SER A 178 -5.61 -7.59 6.05
N LYS A 179 -6.07 -6.86 7.08
CA LYS A 179 -5.69 -7.13 8.47
C LYS A 179 -6.33 -8.42 8.98
N SER A 180 -7.60 -8.66 8.65
CA SER A 180 -8.35 -9.81 9.13
C SER A 180 -8.31 -11.00 8.17
N GLY A 181 -8.02 -10.76 6.88
CA GLY A 181 -8.15 -11.77 5.82
C GLY A 181 -9.57 -12.09 5.39
N THR A 182 -10.56 -11.64 6.15
CA THR A 182 -11.97 -12.01 5.98
C THR A 182 -12.83 -10.89 5.44
N THR A 183 -12.23 -9.72 5.16
CA THR A 183 -12.92 -8.61 4.48
C THR A 183 -13.46 -9.10 3.14
N THR A 184 -14.76 -8.91 2.91
CA THR A 184 -15.50 -9.59 1.84
C THR A 184 -15.01 -9.21 0.45
N GLU A 185 -14.83 -7.92 0.18
CA GLU A 185 -14.47 -7.38 -1.12
C GLU A 185 -13.05 -7.80 -1.53
N PRO A 186 -12.01 -7.64 -0.68
CA PRO A 186 -10.67 -8.16 -0.95
C PRO A 186 -10.64 -9.69 -1.11
N ALA A 187 -11.40 -10.43 -0.31
CA ALA A 187 -11.39 -11.90 -0.36
C ALA A 187 -11.99 -12.43 -1.67
N ILE A 188 -13.08 -11.82 -2.16
CA ILE A 188 -13.68 -12.16 -3.45
C ILE A 188 -12.73 -11.81 -4.60
N ALA A 189 -12.19 -10.59 -4.60
CA ALA A 189 -11.23 -10.14 -5.62
C ALA A 189 -10.00 -11.06 -5.69
N PHE A 190 -9.45 -11.44 -4.54
CA PHE A 190 -8.32 -12.35 -4.46
C PHE A 190 -8.66 -13.71 -5.09
N ARG A 191 -9.83 -14.29 -4.78
CA ARG A 191 -10.23 -15.59 -5.36
C ARG A 191 -10.31 -15.53 -6.89
N LEU A 192 -10.94 -14.50 -7.44
CA LEU A 192 -11.07 -14.32 -8.90
C LEU A 192 -9.71 -14.19 -9.57
N LEU A 193 -8.85 -13.31 -9.06
CA LEU A 193 -7.54 -13.04 -9.67
C LEU A 193 -6.54 -14.17 -9.43
N TRP A 194 -6.67 -14.91 -8.33
CA TRP A 194 -5.90 -16.11 -8.06
C TRP A 194 -6.18 -17.21 -9.08
N GLU A 195 -7.45 -17.41 -9.44
CA GLU A 195 -7.82 -18.38 -10.48
C GLU A 195 -7.23 -18.00 -11.85
N LEU A 196 -7.29 -16.71 -12.22
CA LEU A 196 -6.67 -16.22 -13.45
C LEU A 196 -5.16 -16.47 -13.46
N LEU A 197 -4.46 -16.10 -12.39
CA LEU A 197 -3.01 -16.27 -12.28
C LEU A 197 -2.60 -17.74 -12.38
N ARG A 198 -3.37 -18.66 -11.77
CA ARG A 198 -3.13 -20.10 -11.89
C ARG A 198 -3.31 -20.62 -13.32
N LYS A 199 -4.34 -20.19 -14.04
CA LYS A 199 -4.56 -20.58 -15.43
C LYS A 199 -3.38 -20.15 -16.31
N ASN A 200 -2.90 -18.92 -16.14
CA ASN A 200 -1.77 -18.39 -16.91
C ASN A 200 -0.45 -19.12 -16.59
N MET A 201 -0.24 -19.55 -15.34
CA MET A 201 0.94 -20.34 -14.97
C MET A 201 0.93 -21.76 -15.56
N VAL A 202 -0.24 -22.41 -15.66
CA VAL A 202 -0.39 -23.77 -16.21
C VAL A 202 -0.19 -23.79 -17.72
N LEU A 203 -0.67 -22.77 -18.44
CA LEU A 203 -0.49 -22.64 -19.90
C LEU A 203 0.99 -22.51 -20.33
N LEU A 204 1.87 -22.12 -19.40
CA LEU A 204 3.31 -21.97 -19.64
C LEU A 204 4.14 -23.24 -19.36
N HIS A 205 3.51 -24.32 -18.88
CA HIS A 205 4.16 -25.59 -18.51
C HIS A 205 3.75 -26.79 -19.38
N LEU A 206 3.30 -26.57 -20.62
CA LEU A 206 3.08 -27.66 -21.58
C LEU A 206 4.17 -27.70 -22.65
N PRO A 207 5.23 -28.50 -22.48
CA PRO A 207 5.74 -29.29 -23.59
C PRO A 207 4.80 -30.50 -23.79
N GLU A 208 4.45 -30.79 -25.05
CA GLU A 208 4.12 -32.17 -25.43
C GLU A 208 5.33 -33.09 -25.19
#